data_AF-A0A2C9LI65-F1
#
_entry.id   AF-A0A2C9LI65-F1
#
_cell.length_a   1.000
_cell.length_b   1.000
_cell.length_c   1.000
_cell.angle_alpha   90.00
_cell.angle_beta   90.00
_cell.angle_gamma   90.00
#
_symmetry.space_group_name_H-M   'P 1'
#
loop_
_entity.id
_entity.type
_entity.pdbx_description
1 polymer ?
#
loop_
_entity_poly.entity_id
_entity_poly.type
_entity_poly.pdbx_seq_one_letter_code
_entity_poly.pdbx_strand_id
1 'polypeptide(L)'
;MSGEPVLQPFKKWTDEFKAKVKDSRITYIKALKQAILSAAKTPKVFVSLSGIGFYKDDLHKEYTENDQCEPYNFLSELTKEWEEAAKLPDNSSTRSVIVRTGNNMDFVYHWYTIVKDLSVEKS
;
A
#
# COMPACT_ATOMS: atom_id res chain seq x y z
N MET A 1 -3.21 11.81 6.21
CA MET A 1 -3.83 10.58 5.69
C MET A 1 -5.28 10.90 5.32
N SER A 2 -5.59 11.05 4.03
CA SER A 2 -6.96 11.32 3.57
C SER A 2 -7.57 10.02 3.05
N GLY A 3 -8.13 9.22 3.95
CA GLY A 3 -8.84 8.00 3.64
C GLY A 3 -9.75 7.64 4.81
N GLU A 4 -10.91 7.04 4.54
CA GLU A 4 -11.84 6.69 5.61
C GLU A 4 -11.15 5.66 6.53
N PRO A 5 -11.15 5.88 7.87
CA PRO A 5 -10.45 5.00 8.79
C PRO A 5 -11.10 3.61 8.77
N VAL A 6 -10.25 2.58 8.60
CA VAL A 6 -10.66 1.16 8.62
C VAL A 6 -11.16 0.75 10.01
N LEU A 7 -10.56 1.34 11.05
CA LEU A 7 -10.91 1.10 12.44
C LEU A 7 -12.03 2.05 12.86
N GLN A 8 -13.27 1.74 12.46
CA GLN A 8 -14.47 2.37 13.01
C GLN A 8 -15.15 1.37 13.96
N PRO A 9 -14.87 1.40 15.27
CA PRO A 9 -15.30 0.38 16.23
C PRO A 9 -16.83 0.22 16.32
N PHE A 10 -17.59 1.21 15.82
CA PHE A 10 -19.05 1.23 15.85
C PHE A 10 -19.72 1.05 14.47
N LYS A 11 -18.95 0.96 13.37
CA LYS A 11 -19.52 0.63 12.06
C LYS A 11 -19.47 -0.87 11.82
N LYS A 12 -20.62 -1.43 11.43
CA LYS A 12 -20.66 -2.80 10.89
C LYS A 12 -19.94 -2.81 9.55
N TRP A 13 -19.24 -3.91 9.28
CA TRP A 13 -18.61 -4.21 8.00
C TRP A 13 -19.65 -4.59 6.94
N THR A 14 -20.49 -3.63 6.56
CA THR A 14 -21.43 -3.77 5.46
C THR A 14 -20.69 -3.69 4.12
N ASP A 15 -21.28 -4.22 3.06
CA ASP A 15 -20.67 -4.17 1.73
C ASP A 15 -20.55 -2.73 1.21
N GLU A 16 -21.46 -1.84 1.62
CA GLU A 16 -21.35 -0.41 1.36
C GLU A 16 -20.12 0.22 2.05
N PHE A 17 -19.84 -0.16 3.30
CA PHE A 17 -18.66 0.34 4.02
C PHE A 17 -17.37 -0.19 3.40
N LYS A 18 -17.34 -1.48 3.04
CA LYS A 18 -16.22 -2.08 2.29
C LYS A 18 -15.96 -1.36 0.97
N ALA A 19 -17.01 -1.04 0.23
CA ALA A 19 -16.91 -0.29 -1.02
C ALA A 19 -16.31 1.11 -0.80
N LYS A 20 -16.73 1.84 0.23
CA LYS A 20 -16.14 3.15 0.59
C LYS A 20 -14.67 3.06 1.00
N VAL A 21 -14.33 2.06 1.80
CA VAL A 21 -12.95 1.77 2.22
C VAL A 21 -12.07 1.53 0.99
N LYS A 22 -12.54 0.74 0.04
CA LYS A 22 -11.87 0.44 -1.22
C LYS A 22 -11.73 1.68 -2.10
N ASP A 23 -12.83 2.37 -2.36
CA ASP A 23 -12.85 3.56 -3.22
C ASP A 23 -11.90 4.65 -2.71
N SER A 24 -11.92 4.93 -1.40
CA SER A 24 -11.04 5.96 -0.81
C SER A 24 -9.54 5.69 -0.98
N ARG A 25 -9.12 4.44 -1.20
CA ARG A 25 -7.71 4.04 -1.37
C ARG A 25 -7.36 3.90 -2.84
N ILE A 26 -8.15 3.13 -3.57
CA ILE A 26 -7.91 2.81 -4.98
C ILE A 26 -8.08 4.04 -5.86
N THR A 27 -9.11 4.86 -5.63
CA THR A 27 -9.35 6.06 -6.44
C THR A 27 -8.26 7.10 -6.20
N TYR A 28 -7.83 7.28 -4.95
CA TYR A 28 -6.75 8.18 -4.60
C TYR A 28 -5.41 7.76 -5.23
N ILE A 29 -5.04 6.47 -5.14
CA ILE A 29 -3.77 6.00 -5.69
C ILE A 29 -3.74 6.07 -7.21
N LYS A 30 -4.88 5.82 -7.88
CA LYS A 30 -5.02 6.00 -9.34
C LYS A 30 -4.83 7.46 -9.74
N ALA A 31 -5.41 8.39 -9.00
CA ALA A 31 -5.24 9.82 -9.24
C ALA A 31 -3.77 10.26 -9.07
N LEU A 32 -3.08 9.78 -8.03
CA LEU A 32 -1.66 10.04 -7.83
C LEU A 32 -0.80 9.47 -8.96
N LYS A 33 -1.04 8.21 -9.34
CA LYS A 33 -0.38 7.57 -10.49
C LYS A 33 -0.55 8.39 -11.76
N GLN A 34 -1.77 8.83 -12.06
CA GLN A 34 -2.04 9.67 -13.22
C GLN A 34 -1.29 11.00 -13.14
N ALA A 35 -1.29 11.66 -11.98
CA ALA A 35 -0.56 12.91 -11.78
C ALA A 35 0.94 12.75 -12.02
N ILE A 36 1.54 11.65 -11.54
CA ILE A 36 2.95 11.32 -11.75
C ILE A 36 3.23 11.13 -13.25
N LEU A 37 2.39 10.36 -13.94
CA LEU A 37 2.60 10.05 -15.37
C LEU A 37 2.37 11.26 -16.28
N SER A 38 1.55 12.22 -15.86
CA SER A 38 1.28 13.46 -16.62
C SER A 38 2.15 14.65 -16.22
N ALA A 39 3.00 14.52 -15.19
CA ALA A 39 3.85 15.62 -14.74
C ALA A 39 5.00 15.88 -15.72
N ALA A 40 5.18 17.15 -16.10
CA ALA A 40 6.34 17.57 -16.89
C ALA A 40 7.68 17.33 -16.16
N LYS A 41 7.65 17.37 -14.82
CA LYS A 41 8.76 17.00 -13.95
C LYS A 41 8.31 15.92 -12.98
N THR A 42 8.66 14.67 -13.28
CA THR A 42 8.26 13.53 -12.49
C THR A 42 9.07 13.43 -11.19
N PRO A 43 8.48 12.93 -10.09
CA PRO A 43 9.25 12.58 -8.90
C PRO A 43 10.20 11.42 -9.21
N LYS A 44 11.35 11.39 -8.54
CA LYS A 44 12.32 10.28 -8.70
C LYS A 44 11.81 8.98 -8.07
N VAL A 45 11.04 9.08 -7.00
CA VAL A 45 10.53 7.94 -6.24
C VAL A 45 9.07 8.19 -5.86
N PHE A 46 8.26 7.15 -6.00
CA PHE A 46 6.88 7.07 -5.53
C PHE A 46 6.78 5.92 -4.53
N VAL A 47 6.31 6.21 -3.31
CA VAL A 47 6.16 5.21 -2.25
C VAL A 47 4.68 5.05 -1.94
N SER A 48 4.17 3.82 -2.07
CA SER A 48 2.80 3.46 -1.70
C SER A 48 2.79 2.60 -0.45
N LEU A 49 1.96 2.97 0.52
CA LEU A 49 1.75 2.20 1.74
C LEU A 49 0.58 1.23 1.54
N SER A 50 0.83 -0.03 1.86
CA SER A 50 -0.05 -1.19 1.82
C SER A 50 -0.17 -1.79 3.24
N GLY A 51 -0.84 -2.91 3.43
CA GLY A 51 -0.99 -3.58 4.73
C GLY A 51 -0.57 -5.05 4.74
N ILE A 52 -0.07 -5.53 5.87
CA ILE A 52 0.26 -6.96 6.09
C ILE A 52 -0.92 -7.91 5.92
N GLY A 53 -2.16 -7.39 5.85
CA GLY A 53 -3.37 -8.18 5.56
C GLY A 53 -3.37 -8.86 4.18
N PHE A 54 -2.28 -8.73 3.40
CA PHE A 54 -1.98 -9.56 2.24
C PHE A 54 -1.67 -11.02 2.62
N TYR A 55 -0.99 -11.24 3.74
CA TYR A 55 -0.55 -12.56 4.17
C TYR A 55 -1.60 -13.23 5.03
N LYS A 56 -1.90 -14.49 4.71
CA LYS A 56 -2.79 -15.30 5.54
C LYS A 56 -2.12 -15.63 6.88
N ASP A 57 -2.87 -15.51 7.97
CA ASP A 57 -2.37 -15.89 9.29
C ASP A 57 -2.02 -17.39 9.32
N ASP A 58 -0.80 -17.69 9.74
CA ASP A 58 -0.26 -19.04 9.88
C ASP A 58 0.73 -19.07 11.06
N LEU A 59 0.62 -20.06 11.94
CA LEU A 59 1.44 -20.19 13.15
C LEU A 59 2.85 -20.74 12.87
N HIS A 60 3.08 -21.30 11.69
CA HIS A 60 4.29 -22.03 11.34
C HIS A 60 4.96 -21.50 10.06
N LYS A 61 4.31 -20.59 9.34
CA LYS A 61 4.83 -20.02 8.11
C LYS A 61 5.33 -18.59 8.33
N GLU A 62 6.61 -18.40 8.05
CA GLU A 62 7.19 -17.08 7.86
C GLU A 62 6.92 -16.61 6.43
N TYR A 63 6.59 -15.32 6.29
CA TYR A 63 6.32 -14.69 5.00
C TYR A 63 7.38 -13.64 4.68
N THR A 64 7.74 -13.58 3.42
CA THR A 64 8.63 -12.59 2.81
C THR A 64 7.88 -11.75 1.78
N GLU A 65 8.47 -10.66 1.32
CA GLU A 65 7.91 -9.79 0.28
C GLU A 65 7.74 -10.51 -1.06
N ASN A 66 8.50 -11.58 -1.29
CA ASN A 66 8.46 -12.40 -2.50
C ASN A 66 7.31 -13.43 -2.50
N ASP A 67 6.73 -13.72 -1.32
CA ASP A 67 5.65 -14.69 -1.21
C ASP A 67 4.37 -14.18 -1.89
N GLN A 68 3.87 -14.96 -2.84
CA GLN A 68 2.58 -14.73 -3.46
C GLN A 68 1.47 -15.34 -2.59
N CYS A 69 0.45 -14.55 -2.28
CA CYS A 69 -0.72 -15.00 -1.56
C CYS A 69 -1.96 -14.81 -2.43
N GLU A 70 -2.77 -15.87 -2.55
CA GLU A 70 -4.11 -15.73 -3.11
C GLU A 70 -5.00 -14.95 -2.15
N PRO A 71 -5.85 -14.04 -2.64
CA PRO A 71 -6.82 -13.36 -1.81
C PRO A 71 -7.70 -14.37 -1.05
N TYR A 72 -7.74 -14.26 0.27
CA TYR A 72 -8.46 -15.16 1.16
C TYR A 72 -9.53 -14.44 2.00
N ASN A 73 -9.49 -13.11 2.03
CA ASN A 73 -10.50 -12.26 2.65
C ASN A 73 -10.54 -10.87 1.99
N PHE A 74 -11.47 -10.03 2.42
CA PHE A 74 -11.63 -8.66 1.91
C PHE A 74 -10.36 -7.81 2.02
N LEU A 75 -9.58 -7.93 3.10
CA LEU A 75 -8.38 -7.12 3.31
C LEU A 75 -7.24 -7.55 2.37
N SER A 76 -7.07 -8.84 2.14
CA SER A 76 -6.09 -9.38 1.19
C SER A 76 -6.41 -8.98 -0.25
N GLU A 77 -7.70 -9.00 -0.62
CA GLU A 77 -8.19 -8.53 -1.92
C GLU A 77 -7.96 -7.02 -2.07
N LEU A 78 -8.34 -6.24 -1.05
CA LEU A 78 -8.11 -4.79 -1.03
C LEU A 78 -6.63 -4.44 -1.17
N THR A 79 -5.75 -5.13 -0.45
CA THR A 79 -4.31 -4.91 -0.54
C THR A 79 -3.79 -5.23 -1.94
N LYS A 80 -4.15 -6.38 -2.51
CA LYS A 80 -3.74 -6.76 -3.87
C LYS A 80 -4.15 -5.70 -4.90
N GLU A 81 -5.41 -5.30 -4.87
CA GLU A 81 -5.92 -4.27 -5.80
C GLU A 81 -5.26 -2.90 -5.60
N TRP A 82 -4.91 -2.55 -4.36
CA TRP A 82 -4.20 -1.30 -4.07
C TRP A 82 -2.80 -1.34 -4.67
N GLU A 83 -2.07 -2.42 -4.46
CA GLU A 83 -0.72 -2.60 -5.02
C GLU A 83 -0.72 -2.57 -6.55
N GLU A 84 -1.70 -3.21 -7.18
CA GLU A 84 -1.90 -3.17 -8.62
C GLU A 84 -2.22 -1.74 -9.12
N ALA A 85 -3.05 -1.00 -8.40
CA ALA A 85 -3.39 0.38 -8.73
C ALA A 85 -2.19 1.34 -8.54
N ALA A 86 -1.31 1.07 -7.58
CA ALA A 86 -0.09 1.83 -7.31
C ALA A 86 1.04 1.54 -8.32
N LYS A 87 1.01 0.38 -8.99
CA LYS A 87 2.09 -0.04 -9.91
C LYS A 87 2.21 0.94 -11.08
N LEU A 88 3.37 1.57 -11.20
CA LEU A 88 3.72 2.40 -12.35
C LEU A 88 4.12 1.50 -13.53
N PRO A 89 3.96 1.97 -14.79
CA PRO A 89 4.49 1.28 -15.96
C PRO A 89 6.00 1.06 -15.85
N ASP A 90 6.51 -0.06 -16.37
CA ASP A 90 7.93 -0.43 -16.26
C ASP A 90 8.88 0.57 -16.95
N ASN A 91 8.37 1.37 -17.89
CA ASN A 91 9.10 2.43 -18.57
C ASN A 91 8.98 3.80 -17.88
N SER A 92 8.40 3.87 -16.68
CA SER A 92 8.32 5.13 -15.93
C SER A 92 9.70 5.58 -15.46
N SER A 93 9.97 6.88 -15.54
CA SER A 93 11.18 7.49 -14.95
C SER A 93 11.12 7.58 -13.42
N THR A 94 9.98 7.26 -12.82
CA THR A 94 9.77 7.26 -11.37
C THR A 94 9.91 5.84 -10.82
N ARG A 95 10.82 5.63 -9.87
CA ARG A 95 10.94 4.38 -9.14
C ARG A 95 9.72 4.18 -8.23
N SER A 96 9.04 3.04 -8.33
CA SER A 96 7.93 2.70 -7.44
C SER A 96 8.40 1.78 -6.32
N VAL A 97 7.95 2.04 -5.09
CA VAL A 97 8.19 1.20 -3.91
C VAL A 97 6.87 0.96 -3.20
N ILE A 98 6.58 -0.29 -2.87
CA ILE A 98 5.41 -0.68 -2.09
C ILE A 98 5.90 -1.14 -0.71
N VAL A 99 5.31 -0.58 0.34
CA VAL A 99 5.64 -0.95 1.73
C VAL A 99 4.40 -1.54 2.37
N ARG A 100 4.44 -2.83 2.72
CA ARG A 100 3.36 -3.52 3.45
C ARG A 100 3.54 -3.28 4.95
N THR A 101 2.76 -2.38 5.53
CA THR A 101 2.94 -2.01 6.94
C THR A 101 2.18 -2.94 7.88
N GLY A 102 2.84 -3.34 8.96
CA GLY A 102 2.27 -4.11 10.06
C GLY A 102 1.36 -3.30 10.99
N ASN A 103 1.02 -3.87 12.14
CA ASN A 103 0.23 -3.18 13.15
C ASN A 103 0.96 -1.93 13.69
N ASN A 104 0.16 -0.92 14.08
CA ASN A 104 0.57 0.47 14.33
C ASN A 104 1.77 0.71 15.25
N MET A 105 2.21 -0.26 16.06
CA MET A 105 3.39 -0.12 16.93
C MET A 105 4.72 -0.16 16.15
N ASP A 106 4.78 -0.82 15.00
CA ASP A 106 6.00 -0.88 14.18
C ASP A 106 6.14 0.31 13.21
N PHE A 107 5.06 1.06 12.99
CA PHE A 107 4.98 2.10 11.96
C PHE A 107 6.00 3.24 12.14
N VAL A 108 6.27 3.66 13.39
CA VAL A 108 7.17 4.78 13.67
C VAL A 108 8.64 4.40 13.44
N TYR A 109 9.03 3.18 13.82
CA TYR A 109 10.40 2.69 13.67
C TYR A 109 10.71 2.34 12.21
N HIS A 110 9.79 1.67 11.52
CA HIS A 110 10.00 1.27 10.12
C HIS A 110 10.02 2.47 9.16
N TRP A 111 9.24 3.52 9.43
CA TRP A 111 9.25 4.74 8.61
C TRP A 111 10.63 5.42 8.60
N TYR A 112 11.28 5.50 9.76
CA TYR A 112 12.62 6.07 9.86
C TYR A 112 13.66 5.26 9.08
N THR A 113 13.57 3.93 9.12
CA THR A 113 14.45 3.03 8.36
C THR A 113 14.25 3.17 6.86
N ILE A 114 13.00 3.15 6.37
CA ILE A 114 12.70 3.28 4.94
C ILE A 114 13.18 4.63 4.40
N VAL A 115 12.93 5.73 5.12
CA VAL A 115 13.40 7.06 4.69
C VAL A 115 14.93 7.13 4.69
N LYS A 116 15.60 6.47 5.64
CA LYS A 116 17.05 6.38 5.68
C LYS A 116 17.62 5.55 4.53
N ASP A 117 17.11 4.37 4.26
CA ASP A 117 17.60 3.51 3.19
C ASP A 117 17.40 4.16 1.81
N LEU A 118 16.25 4.83 1.62
CA LEU A 118 16.00 5.65 0.42
C LEU A 118 16.92 6.88 0.31
N SER A 119 17.53 7.31 1.41
CA SER A 119 18.50 8.42 1.44
C SER A 119 19.95 7.96 1.33
N VAL A 120 20.27 6.72 1.75
CA VAL A 120 21.63 6.14 1.77
C VAL A 120 22.04 5.59 0.41
N GLU A 121 21.11 5.20 -0.46
CA GLU A 121 21.39 4.84 -1.88
C GLU A 121 21.91 6.03 -2.75
N LYS A 122 22.26 7.17 -2.15
CA LYS A 122 22.87 8.34 -2.79
C LYS A 122 24.30 8.66 -2.31
N SER A 123 25.02 7.68 -1.78
CA SER A 123 26.47 7.79 -1.54
C SER A 123 27.28 6.97 -2.54
#